data_AF-X0HU78-F1
#
_entry.id   AF-X0HU78-F1
#
_cell.length_a   1.000
_cell.length_b   1.000
_cell.length_c   1.000
_cell.angle_alpha   90.00
_cell.angle_beta   90.00
_cell.angle_gamma   90.00
#
_symmetry.space_group_name_H-M   'P 1'
#
loop_
_entity.id
_entity.type
_entity.pdbx_description
1 polymer ?
#
loop_
_entity_poly.entity_id
_entity_poly.type
_entity_poly.pdbx_seq_one_letter_code
_entity_poly.pdbx_strand_id
1 'polypeptide(L)' 'MSTLYNRIPLGSTENVFDVYKLLMALQCLGSWIKEKYWPAFRSDVLKLPIAEQQVQ' A
#
# COMPACT_ATOMS: atom_id res chain seq x y z
N MET A 1 -14.42 -3.66 -20.66
CA MET A 1 -14.72 -4.15 -19.30
C MET A 1 -14.37 -3.02 -18.33
N SER A 2 -15.36 -2.26 -17.86
CA SER A 2 -15.11 -1.18 -16.89
C SER A 2 -15.00 -1.81 -15.50
N THR A 3 -13.79 -1.91 -14.96
CA THR A 3 -13.57 -2.21 -13.55
C THR A 3 -13.99 -0.98 -12.74
N LEU A 4 -15.28 -0.90 -12.39
CA LEU A 4 -15.74 0.06 -11.41
C LEU A 4 -15.07 -0.28 -10.08
N TYR A 5 -14.19 0.61 -9.61
CA TYR A 5 -13.59 0.49 -8.30
C TYR A 5 -14.68 0.49 -7.24
N ASN A 6 -14.83 -0.62 -6.52
CA ASN A 6 -15.75 -0.69 -5.39
C ASN A 6 -15.18 0.15 -4.25
N ARG A 7 -15.94 1.18 -3.83
CA ARG A 7 -15.60 1.98 -2.66
C ARG A 7 -15.88 1.15 -1.42
N ILE A 8 -14.83 0.85 -0.66
CA ILE A 8 -14.96 0.18 0.64
C ILE A 8 -14.67 1.22 1.72
N PRO A 9 -15.60 1.46 2.67
CA PRO A 9 -15.33 2.34 3.79
C PRO A 9 -14.29 1.70 4.71
N LEU A 10 -13.10 2.31 4.83
CA LEU A 10 -11.99 1.82 5.65
C LEU A 10 -12.11 2.20 7.14
N GLY A 11 -13.00 3.15 7.47
CA GLY A 11 -13.19 3.67 8.81
C GLY A 11 -13.79 5.07 8.79
N SER A 12 -13.77 5.73 9.96
CA SER A 12 -14.31 7.05 10.26
C SER A 12 -13.50 7.65 11.42
N THR A 13 -13.51 8.98 11.53
CA THR A 13 -12.90 9.71 12.65
C THR A 13 -13.91 10.08 13.74
N GLU A 14 -15.18 9.71 13.56
CA GLU A 14 -16.29 10.09 14.44
C GLU A 14 -16.34 9.23 15.71
N ASN A 15 -15.74 8.04 15.71
CA ASN A 15 -15.65 7.19 16.89
C ASN A 15 -14.32 6.44 16.97
N VAL A 16 -13.95 6.06 18.19
CA VAL A 16 -12.66 5.44 18.51
C VAL A 16 -12.46 4.10 17.79
N PHE A 17 -13.51 3.28 17.67
CA PHE A 17 -13.40 1.97 17.02
C PHE A 17 -13.08 2.09 15.53
N ASP A 18 -13.71 3.05 14.85
CA ASP A 18 -13.48 3.29 13.44
C ASP A 18 -12.13 3.98 13.17
N VAL A 19 -11.61 4.76 14.13
CA VAL A 19 -10.23 5.27 14.08
C VAL A 19 -9.22 4.11 14.13
N TYR A 20 -9.45 3.08 14.95
CA TYR A 20 -8.59 1.89 14.95
C TYR A 20 -8.63 1.14 13.63
N LYS A 21 -9.80 1.01 12.99
CA LYS A 21 -9.91 0.42 11.64
C LYS A 21 -9.11 1.23 10.62
N LEU A 22 -9.20 2.56 10.66
CA LEU A 22 -8.43 3.45 9.79
C LEU A 22 -6.93 3.23 10.01
N LEU A 23 -6.48 3.17 11.26
CA LEU A 23 -5.08 2.95 11.60
C LEU A 23 -4.56 1.62 11.03
N MET A 24 -5.32 0.54 11.20
CA MET A 24 -4.95 -0.77 10.63
C MET A 24 -4.89 -0.74 9.11
N ALA A 25 -5.90 -0.15 8.45
CA ALA A 25 -5.92 -0.01 7.00
C ALA A 25 -4.68 0.75 6.48
N LEU A 26 -4.30 1.84 7.15
CA LEU A 26 -3.11 2.63 6.80
C LEU A 26 -1.81 1.86 7.02
N GLN A 27 -1.71 1.08 8.09
CA GLN A 27 -0.53 0.23 8.34
C GLN A 27 -0.40 -0.87 7.28
N CYS A 28 -1.49 -1.56 6.95
CA CYS A 28 -1.51 -2.56 5.88
C CYS A 28 -1.14 -1.93 4.53
N LEU A 29 -1.70 -0.76 4.21
CA LEU A 29 -1.37 -0.04 2.98
C LEU A 29 0.11 0.37 2.96
N GLY A 30 0.64 0.86 4.08
CA GLY A 30 2.05 1.25 4.20
C GLY A 30 3.01 0.08 3.98
N SER A 31 2.73 -1.09 4.56
CA SER A 31 3.51 -2.32 4.33
C SER A 31 3.40 -2.77 2.87
N TRP A 32 2.19 -2.83 2.32
CA TRP A 32 1.98 -3.19 0.91
C TRP A 32 2.71 -2.26 -0.07
N ILE A 33 2.71 -0.94 0.21
CA ILE A 33 3.41 0.03 -0.61
C ILE A 33 4.92 -0.27 -0.61
N LYS A 34 5.49 -0.50 0.56
CA LYS A 34 6.94 -0.73 0.72
C LYS A 34 7.39 -2.06 0.12
N GLU A 35 6.62 -3.12 0.35
CA GLU A 35 7.03 -4.49 0.04
C GLU A 35 6.65 -4.92 -1.37
N LYS A 36 5.53 -4.39 -1.91
CA LYS A 36 4.98 -4.85 -3.19
C LYS A 36 4.92 -3.77 -4.25
N TYR A 37 4.26 -2.65 -3.96
CA TYR A 37 4.09 -1.60 -4.95
C TYR A 37 5.41 -0.95 -5.34
N TRP A 38 6.23 -0.55 -4.37
CA TRP A 38 7.45 0.21 -4.65
C TRP A 38 8.49 -0.60 -5.44
N PRO A 39 8.77 -1.87 -5.12
CA PRO A 39 9.63 -2.71 -5.96
C PRO A 39 9.08 -2.87 -7.38
N ALA A 40 7.78 -3.17 -7.52
CA ALA A 40 7.14 -3.32 -8.83
C ALA A 40 7.21 -2.02 -9.65
N PHE A 41 6.89 -0.88 -9.03
CA PHE A 41 6.97 0.43 -9.68
C PHE A 41 8.38 0.76 -10.16
N ARG A 42 9.40 0.48 -9.34
CA ARG A 42 10.80 0.70 -9.74
C ARG A 42 11.22 -0.16 -10.93
N SER A 43 10.77 -1.42 -10.96
CA SER A 43 11.11 -2.34 -12.04
C SER A 43 10.32 -2.05 -13.32
N ASP A 44 8.99 -1.95 -13.21
CA ASP A 44 8.08 -1.93 -14.36
C ASP A 44 7.96 -0.53 -14.98
N VAL A 45 7.93 0.51 -14.14
CA VAL A 45 7.70 1.90 -14.58
C VAL A 45 9.01 2.65 -14.74
N LEU A 46 9.86 2.63 -13.70
CA LEU A 46 11.12 3.37 -13.72
C LEU A 46 12.25 2.62 -14.43
N LYS A 47 12.09 1.32 -14.70
CA LYS A 47 13.09 0.45 -15.33
C LYS A 47 14.47 0.54 -14.66
N LEU A 48 14.49 0.73 -13.34
CA LEU A 48 15.73 0.78 -12.57
C LEU A 48 16.28 -0.64 -12.42
N PRO A 49 17.61 -0.84 -12.56
CA PRO A 49 18.22 -2.12 -12.23
C PRO A 49 17.94 -2.45 -10.77
N ILE A 50 17.61 -3.71 -10.50
CA ILE A 50 17.40 -4.20 -9.13
C ILE A 50 18.71 -3.97 -8.40
N ALA A 51 18.72 -3.02 -7.46
CA ALA A 51 19.87 -2.82 -6.60
C ALA A 51 20.02 -4.10 -5.78
N GLU A 52 21.03 -4.91 -6.12
CA GLU A 52 21.47 -6.03 -5.30
C GLU A 52 21.77 -5.47 -3.91
N GLN A 53 20.93 -5.81 -2.94
CA GLN A 53 21.22 -5.48 -1.56
C GLN A 53 22.48 -6.26 -1.18
N GLN A 54 23.62 -5.56 -1.12
CA GLN A 54 24.84 -6.09 -0.53
C GLN A 54 24.54 -6.37 0.94
N VAL A 55 24.32 -7.66 1.25
CA VAL A 55 24.40 -8.18 2.60
C VAL A 55 25.88 -8.18 2.94
N GLN A 56 26.30 -7.25 3.81
CA GLN A 56 27.59 -7.26 4.46
C GLN A 56 27.42 -7.68 5.91
#